data_AF-A0A254NS26-F1
#
_entry.id   AF-A0A254NS26-F1
#
_cell.length_a   1.000
_cell.length_b   1.000
_cell.length_c   1.000
_cell.angle_alpha   90.00
_cell.angle_beta   90.00
_cell.angle_gamma   90.00
#
_symmetry.space_group_name_H-M   'P 1'
#
loop_
_entity.id
_entity.type
_entity.pdbx_description
1 polymer ?
#
loop_
_entity_poly.entity_id
_entity_poly.type
_entity_poly.pdbx_seq_one_letter_code
_entity_poly.pdbx_strand_id
1 'polypeptide(L)'
;MGVIEAAAELGATFDEEARTALEAHDKVQNEEDFYIRLIDGQEMREMTEALSGIEVFADILPLWTDGNSNYFAVYTGGPLRGRICYLNHEETDNSPIFRSVLSLIRRLENNPQADADELQADYPPPREAESAHTESDLKAIRGLRERLGEPDLEDDVRGQLLMSLMALTPYSCLDTLLAYLEDEDPYVRERAGVIFKHHQVSPGALKRACNKEQKR
;
A
#
# COMPACT_ATOMS: atom_id res chain seq x y z
N MET A 1 23.72 -2.90 -14.43
CA MET A 1 22.83 -3.94 -13.89
C MET A 1 21.47 -3.30 -13.83
N GLY A 2 20.47 -3.88 -14.50
CA GLY A 2 19.15 -3.28 -14.58
C GLY A 2 18.41 -3.36 -13.24
N VAL A 3 17.44 -2.48 -13.01
CA VAL A 3 16.60 -2.45 -11.80
C VAL A 3 15.95 -3.81 -11.53
N ILE A 4 15.51 -4.50 -12.59
CA ILE A 4 14.85 -5.81 -12.48
C ILE A 4 15.81 -6.91 -12.04
N GLU A 5 17.05 -6.90 -12.54
CA GLU A 5 18.08 -7.86 -12.13
C GLU A 5 18.40 -7.68 -10.64
N ALA A 6 18.57 -6.43 -10.21
CA ALA A 6 18.79 -6.08 -8.81
C ALA A 6 17.62 -6.54 -7.92
N ALA A 7 16.39 -6.24 -8.34
CA ALA A 7 15.19 -6.59 -7.60
C ALA A 7 15.02 -8.12 -7.47
N ALA A 8 15.34 -8.88 -8.52
CA ALA A 8 15.31 -10.33 -8.50
C ALA A 8 16.35 -10.94 -7.54
N GLU A 9 17.56 -10.38 -7.49
CA GLU A 9 18.58 -10.78 -6.50
C GLU A 9 18.12 -10.56 -5.05
N LEU A 10 17.28 -9.54 -4.84
CA LEU A 10 16.71 -9.18 -3.54
C LEU A 10 15.36 -9.85 -3.26
N GLY A 11 15.00 -10.87 -4.04
CA GLY A 11 13.84 -11.73 -3.78
C GLY A 11 12.51 -11.20 -4.35
N ALA A 12 12.50 -10.09 -5.08
CA ALA A 12 11.31 -9.66 -5.79
C ALA A 12 11.03 -10.58 -6.98
N THR A 13 9.75 -10.90 -7.16
CA THR A 13 9.27 -11.71 -8.26
C THR A 13 8.08 -11.01 -8.89
N PHE A 14 8.30 -10.53 -10.10
CA PHE A 14 7.29 -9.87 -10.92
C PHE A 14 6.68 -10.89 -11.88
N ASP A 15 5.38 -10.79 -12.13
CA ASP A 15 4.79 -11.48 -13.28
C ASP A 15 5.31 -10.86 -14.59
N GLU A 16 5.06 -11.53 -15.71
CA GLU A 16 5.59 -11.11 -17.00
C GLU A 16 5.05 -9.73 -17.42
N GLU A 17 3.83 -9.39 -17.01
CA GLU A 17 3.21 -8.10 -17.31
C GLU A 17 3.93 -6.97 -16.57
N ALA A 18 4.16 -7.13 -15.27
CA ALA A 18 4.89 -6.19 -14.43
C ALA A 18 6.35 -6.05 -14.84
N ARG A 19 7.00 -7.17 -15.18
CA ARG A 19 8.38 -7.15 -15.70
C ARG A 19 8.47 -6.36 -17.00
N THR A 20 7.59 -6.64 -17.96
CA THR A 20 7.56 -5.92 -19.25
C THR A 20 7.29 -4.44 -19.06
N ALA A 21 6.36 -4.09 -18.16
CA ALA A 21 6.05 -2.70 -17.85
C ALA A 21 7.25 -1.97 -17.21
N LEU A 22 7.96 -2.59 -16.27
CA LEU A 22 9.17 -2.02 -15.67
C LEU A 22 10.28 -1.82 -16.70
N GLU A 23 10.53 -2.80 -17.59
CA GLU A 23 11.54 -2.69 -18.66
C GLU A 23 11.21 -1.58 -19.65
N ALA A 24 9.92 -1.38 -19.94
CA ALA A 24 9.47 -0.29 -20.80
C ALA A 24 9.63 1.06 -20.10
N HIS A 25 9.21 1.15 -18.84
CA HIS A 25 9.27 2.37 -18.06
C HIS A 25 10.71 2.84 -17.79
N ASP A 26 11.62 1.91 -17.49
CA ASP A 26 13.06 2.21 -17.34
C ASP A 26 13.63 2.87 -18.60
N LYS A 27 13.22 2.42 -19.79
CA LYS A 27 13.63 3.06 -21.06
C LYS A 27 13.06 4.48 -21.19
N VAL A 28 11.79 4.68 -20.82
CA VAL A 28 11.15 6.01 -20.84
C VAL A 28 11.87 6.96 -19.89
N GLN A 29 12.19 6.54 -18.68
CA GLN A 29 12.93 7.37 -17.71
C GLN A 29 14.39 7.65 -18.10
N ASN A 30 14.96 6.89 -19.04
CA ASN A 30 16.26 7.21 -19.63
C ASN A 30 16.18 8.30 -20.71
N GLU A 31 14.99 8.57 -21.24
CA GLU A 31 14.74 9.56 -22.30
C GLU A 31 14.07 10.85 -21.79
N GLU A 32 13.32 10.74 -20.69
CA GLU A 32 12.54 11.83 -20.09
C GLU A 32 12.82 11.95 -18.58
N ASP A 33 12.82 13.17 -18.06
CA ASP A 33 12.99 13.42 -16.63
C ASP A 33 11.68 13.16 -15.87
N PHE A 34 11.78 12.41 -14.77
CA PHE A 34 10.68 12.16 -13.82
C PHE A 34 11.07 12.70 -12.44
N TYR A 35 10.11 13.30 -11.75
CA TYR A 35 10.29 13.70 -10.35
C TYR A 35 10.47 12.47 -9.46
N ILE A 36 9.65 11.44 -9.67
CA ILE A 36 9.78 10.11 -9.04
C ILE A 36 10.49 9.18 -10.02
N ARG A 37 11.76 8.90 -9.76
CA ARG A 37 12.61 8.07 -10.63
C ARG A 37 12.81 6.67 -10.06
N LEU A 38 13.13 5.71 -10.92
CA LEU A 38 13.64 4.41 -10.50
C LEU A 38 14.97 4.58 -9.75
N ILE A 39 15.16 3.80 -8.70
CA ILE A 39 16.44 3.71 -8.01
C ILE A 39 17.37 2.75 -8.74
N ASP A 40 18.67 3.00 -8.67
CA ASP A 40 19.64 2.06 -9.24
C ASP A 40 19.84 0.83 -8.35
N GLY A 41 20.53 -0.18 -8.89
CA GLY A 41 20.74 -1.44 -8.15
C GLY A 41 21.65 -1.33 -6.92
N GLN A 42 22.48 -0.28 -6.81
CA GLN A 42 23.25 -0.01 -5.59
C GLN A 42 22.36 0.67 -4.54
N GLU A 43 21.65 1.74 -4.91
CA GLU A 43 20.68 2.43 -4.05
C GLU A 43 19.64 1.44 -3.49
N MET A 44 19.13 0.54 -4.33
CA MET A 44 18.20 -0.51 -3.93
C MET A 44 18.76 -1.43 -2.85
N ARG A 45 20.02 -1.86 -2.98
CA ARG A 45 20.68 -2.72 -1.98
C ARG A 45 20.90 -1.99 -0.67
N GLU A 46 21.42 -0.77 -0.73
CA GLU A 46 21.66 0.06 0.45
C GLU A 46 20.36 0.30 1.22
N MET A 47 19.27 0.61 0.51
CA MET A 47 17.97 0.82 1.16
C MET A 47 17.36 -0.48 1.68
N THR A 48 17.49 -1.59 0.96
CA THR A 48 17.01 -2.90 1.45
C THR A 48 17.77 -3.33 2.72
N GLU A 49 19.08 -3.08 2.77
CA GLU A 49 19.88 -3.33 3.97
C GLU A 49 19.47 -2.41 5.13
N ALA A 50 19.21 -1.13 4.87
CA ALA A 50 18.74 -0.19 5.89
C ALA A 50 17.38 -0.56 6.48
N LEU A 51 16.49 -1.14 5.68
CA LEU A 51 15.18 -1.63 6.13
C LEU A 51 15.27 -3.02 6.78
N SER A 52 16.38 -3.74 6.57
CA SER A 52 16.54 -5.09 7.08
C SER A 52 16.56 -5.13 8.61
N GLY A 53 15.90 -6.15 9.18
CA GLY A 53 15.81 -6.32 10.62
C GLY A 53 14.72 -5.49 11.30
N ILE A 54 13.99 -4.66 10.56
CA ILE A 54 12.79 -3.97 11.05
C ILE A 54 11.56 -4.75 10.54
N GLU A 55 10.81 -5.37 11.44
CA GLU A 55 9.75 -6.33 11.06
C GLU A 55 8.62 -5.67 10.24
N VAL A 56 8.30 -4.40 10.49
CA VAL A 56 7.27 -3.67 9.72
C VAL A 56 7.64 -3.42 8.25
N PHE A 57 8.92 -3.52 7.90
CA PHE A 57 9.41 -3.42 6.52
C PHE A 57 9.78 -4.78 5.93
N ALA A 58 9.47 -5.88 6.63
CA ALA A 58 9.64 -7.21 6.08
C ALA A 58 8.86 -7.34 4.77
N ASP A 59 9.49 -7.96 3.77
CA ASP A 59 8.95 -8.16 2.43
C ASP A 59 8.66 -6.86 1.65
N ILE A 60 9.31 -5.74 1.96
CA ILE A 60 9.19 -4.49 1.20
C ILE A 60 10.50 -4.22 0.44
N LEU A 61 10.39 -3.95 -0.86
CA LEU A 61 11.51 -3.59 -1.72
C LEU A 61 11.30 -2.21 -2.35
N PRO A 62 12.10 -1.19 -1.98
CA PRO A 62 12.09 0.11 -2.65
C PRO A 62 12.42 -0.01 -4.14
N LEU A 63 11.69 0.71 -4.98
CA LEU A 63 11.89 0.71 -6.44
C LEU A 63 11.95 2.11 -7.06
N TRP A 64 11.24 3.09 -6.48
CA TRP A 64 11.32 4.49 -6.92
C TRP A 64 11.65 5.41 -5.75
N THR A 65 12.20 6.59 -6.06
CA THR A 65 12.49 7.66 -5.11
C THR A 65 12.25 9.05 -5.72
N ASP A 66 11.94 10.02 -4.88
CA ASP A 66 11.96 11.46 -5.20
C ASP A 66 13.33 12.12 -4.94
N GLY A 67 14.31 11.35 -4.45
CA GLY A 67 15.63 11.84 -4.06
C GLY A 67 15.69 12.55 -2.69
N ASN A 68 14.58 12.61 -1.95
CA ASN A 68 14.45 13.24 -0.64
C ASN A 68 14.13 12.22 0.47
N SER A 69 14.71 11.01 0.38
CA SER A 69 14.50 9.90 1.32
C SER A 69 13.06 9.37 1.38
N ASN A 70 12.25 9.62 0.34
CA ASN A 70 10.96 8.96 0.18
C ASN A 70 11.02 7.94 -0.94
N TYR A 71 10.25 6.85 -0.79
CA TYR A 71 10.31 5.73 -1.71
C TYR A 71 8.95 5.14 -2.02
N PHE A 72 8.71 4.79 -3.28
CA PHE A 72 7.68 3.79 -3.58
C PHE A 72 8.32 2.42 -3.53
N ALA A 73 7.69 1.53 -2.78
CA ALA A 73 8.22 0.20 -2.54
C ALA A 73 7.16 -0.88 -2.81
N VAL A 74 7.61 -1.99 -3.38
CA VAL A 74 6.75 -3.13 -3.69
C VAL A 74 6.79 -4.15 -2.56
N TYR A 75 5.62 -4.68 -2.21
CA TYR A 75 5.53 -5.87 -1.38
C TYR A 75 5.99 -7.09 -2.18
N THR A 76 7.09 -7.72 -1.78
CA THR A 76 7.65 -8.93 -2.41
C THR A 76 7.03 -10.21 -1.86
N GLY A 77 6.39 -10.14 -0.68
CA GLY A 77 5.86 -11.26 0.07
C GLY A 77 4.54 -10.97 0.79
N GLY A 78 4.08 -11.96 1.56
CA GLY A 78 2.88 -11.88 2.37
C GLY A 78 1.56 -11.66 1.61
N PRO A 79 0.48 -11.29 2.33
CA PRO A 79 -0.84 -11.03 1.75
C PRO A 79 -0.88 -9.86 0.76
N LEU A 80 0.08 -8.93 0.87
CA LEU A 80 0.12 -7.69 0.09
C LEU A 80 0.98 -7.81 -1.17
N ARG A 81 1.62 -8.96 -1.42
CA ARG A 81 2.53 -9.19 -2.55
C ARG A 81 2.03 -8.56 -3.87
N GLY A 82 2.91 -7.80 -4.50
CA GLY A 82 2.70 -7.11 -5.77
C GLY A 82 2.10 -5.70 -5.64
N ARG A 83 1.61 -5.32 -4.45
CA ARG A 83 1.11 -3.95 -4.18
C ARG A 83 2.27 -3.01 -3.86
N ILE A 84 1.99 -1.72 -3.97
CA ILE A 84 2.96 -0.66 -3.74
C ILE A 84 2.51 0.19 -2.55
N CYS A 85 3.43 0.44 -1.63
CA CYS A 85 3.31 1.43 -0.57
C CYS A 85 4.23 2.62 -0.83
N TYR A 86 3.99 3.72 -0.14
CA TYR A 86 4.88 4.88 -0.10
C TYR A 86 5.52 4.96 1.27
N LEU A 87 6.85 4.89 1.31
CA LEU A 87 7.66 5.03 2.51
C LEU A 87 8.03 6.50 2.65
N ASN A 88 7.41 7.16 3.62
CA ASN A 88 7.73 8.53 4.01
C ASN A 88 8.68 8.49 5.23
N HIS A 89 9.77 9.24 5.17
CA HIS A 89 10.71 9.31 6.29
C HIS A 89 10.16 10.03 7.54
N GLU A 90 9.06 10.79 7.40
CA GLU A 90 8.39 11.48 8.50
C GLU A 90 7.30 10.63 9.18
N GLU A 91 6.68 9.70 8.45
CA GLU A 91 5.54 8.90 8.92
C GLU A 91 5.68 7.43 8.51
N THR A 92 5.53 6.52 9.48
CA THR A 92 5.53 5.08 9.21
C THR A 92 4.11 4.59 8.92
N ASP A 93 3.57 4.89 7.74
CA ASP A 93 2.37 4.24 7.18
C ASP A 93 2.77 3.50 5.91
N ASN A 94 2.94 2.19 6.03
CA ASN A 94 3.31 1.34 4.91
C ASN A 94 2.10 0.80 4.17
N SER A 95 0.87 1.26 4.47
CA SER A 95 -0.31 0.70 3.84
C SER A 95 -0.27 0.85 2.31
N PRO A 96 -0.81 -0.12 1.55
CA PRO A 96 -0.83 -0.05 0.10
C PRO A 96 -1.57 1.18 -0.40
N ILE A 97 -0.99 1.84 -1.40
CA ILE A 97 -1.57 2.97 -2.13
C ILE A 97 -1.85 2.65 -3.59
N PHE A 98 -1.05 1.76 -4.21
CA PHE A 98 -1.32 1.25 -5.56
C PHE A 98 -1.48 -0.27 -5.56
N ARG A 99 -2.40 -0.74 -6.41
CA ARG A 99 -2.72 -2.16 -6.54
C ARG A 99 -1.62 -2.97 -7.22
N SER A 100 -0.79 -2.32 -8.02
CA SER A 100 0.29 -2.95 -8.77
C SER A 100 1.32 -1.95 -9.28
N VAL A 101 2.49 -2.47 -9.64
CA VAL A 101 3.55 -1.77 -10.38
C VAL A 101 2.98 -1.07 -11.63
N LEU A 102 2.13 -1.75 -12.41
CA LEU A 102 1.50 -1.16 -13.59
C LEU A 102 0.66 0.07 -13.28
N SER A 103 -0.05 0.05 -12.15
CA SER A 103 -0.91 1.16 -11.77
C SER A 103 -0.08 2.41 -11.47
N LEU A 104 1.01 2.25 -10.70
CA LEU A 104 1.95 3.34 -10.42
C LEU A 104 2.61 3.85 -11.71
N ILE A 105 3.18 2.97 -12.54
CA ILE A 105 3.84 3.36 -13.80
C ILE A 105 2.89 4.20 -14.67
N ARG A 106 1.63 3.77 -14.83
CA ARG A 106 0.64 4.53 -15.59
C ARG A 106 0.40 5.92 -15.00
N ARG A 107 0.46 6.10 -13.68
CA ARG A 107 0.27 7.43 -13.07
C ARG A 107 1.49 8.31 -13.29
N LEU A 108 2.69 7.76 -13.10
CA LEU A 108 3.95 8.45 -13.36
C LEU A 108 4.03 8.90 -14.82
N GLU A 109 3.80 8.02 -15.79
CA GLU A 109 3.90 8.34 -17.21
C GLU A 109 2.84 9.36 -17.67
N ASN A 110 1.67 9.39 -17.03
CA ASN A 110 0.65 10.40 -17.33
C ASN A 110 0.98 11.78 -16.73
N ASN A 111 1.78 11.84 -15.66
CA ASN A 111 2.23 13.08 -15.05
C ASN A 111 3.66 12.94 -14.48
N PRO A 112 4.71 13.01 -15.33
CA PRO A 112 6.09 12.71 -14.92
C PRO A 112 6.65 13.60 -13.80
N GLN A 113 6.06 14.78 -13.62
CA GLN A 113 6.50 15.79 -12.65
C GLN A 113 5.66 15.80 -11.37
N ALA A 114 4.70 14.88 -11.24
CA ALA A 114 3.90 14.76 -10.04
C ALA A 114 4.75 14.31 -8.85
N ASP A 115 4.51 14.92 -7.69
CA ASP A 115 4.91 14.33 -6.41
C ASP A 115 3.96 13.21 -5.98
N ALA A 116 4.26 12.55 -4.85
CA ALA A 116 3.47 11.41 -4.37
C ALA A 116 2.02 11.77 -4.02
N ASP A 117 1.78 12.98 -3.51
CA ASP A 117 0.45 13.45 -3.08
C ASP A 117 -0.43 13.85 -4.28
N GLU A 118 0.19 14.24 -5.38
CA GLU A 118 -0.48 14.56 -6.65
C GLU A 118 -0.90 13.31 -7.44
N LEU A 119 -0.31 12.14 -7.15
CA LEU A 119 -0.67 10.90 -7.82
C LEU A 119 -2.01 10.36 -7.30
N GLN A 120 -2.93 10.08 -8.23
CA GLN A 120 -4.19 9.43 -7.89
C GLN A 120 -3.98 7.96 -7.48
N ALA A 121 -3.96 7.71 -6.17
CA ALA A 121 -3.88 6.39 -5.55
C ALA A 121 -5.06 5.46 -5.90
N ASP A 122 -4.82 4.15 -5.82
CA ASP A 122 -5.86 3.12 -5.97
C ASP A 122 -6.58 2.82 -4.65
N TYR A 123 -5.91 3.04 -3.53
CA TYR A 123 -6.44 2.79 -2.18
C TYR A 123 -6.36 4.07 -1.32
N PRO A 124 -7.31 4.27 -0.40
CA PRO A 124 -8.59 3.56 -0.33
C PRO A 124 -9.44 3.82 -1.59
N PRO A 125 -10.19 2.82 -2.08
CA PRO A 125 -10.93 2.97 -3.33
C PRO A 125 -12.01 4.04 -3.19
N PRO A 126 -12.32 4.81 -4.23
CA PRO A 126 -13.44 5.75 -4.17
C PRO A 126 -14.76 4.99 -4.01
N ARG A 127 -15.75 5.65 -3.42
CA ARG A 127 -17.07 5.05 -3.12
C ARG A 127 -17.75 4.48 -4.36
N GLU A 128 -17.58 5.14 -5.50
CA GLU A 128 -18.17 4.78 -6.80
C GLU A 128 -17.48 3.58 -7.44
N ALA A 129 -16.28 3.21 -6.96
CA ALA A 129 -15.49 2.09 -7.45
C ALA A 129 -15.65 0.83 -6.58
N GLU A 130 -16.81 0.63 -5.95
CA GLU A 130 -17.11 -0.57 -5.16
C GLU A 130 -16.98 -1.88 -5.96
N SER A 131 -17.19 -1.84 -7.27
CA SER A 131 -16.93 -2.97 -8.18
C SER A 131 -15.45 -3.14 -8.56
N ALA A 132 -14.57 -2.21 -8.16
CA ALA A 132 -13.14 -2.25 -8.47
C ALA A 132 -12.34 -3.13 -7.50
N HIS A 133 -12.98 -3.69 -6.46
CA HIS A 133 -12.37 -4.73 -5.65
C HIS A 133 -12.18 -5.99 -6.48
N THR A 134 -10.92 -6.30 -6.71
CA THR A 134 -10.52 -7.49 -7.44
C THR A 134 -10.54 -8.72 -6.52
N GLU A 135 -10.55 -9.91 -7.10
CA GLU A 135 -10.33 -11.14 -6.34
C GLU A 135 -8.99 -11.11 -5.57
N SER A 136 -7.99 -10.43 -6.13
CA SER A 136 -6.71 -10.17 -5.46
C SER A 136 -6.87 -9.34 -4.19
N ASP A 137 -7.72 -8.31 -4.19
CA ASP A 137 -7.98 -7.48 -3.00
C ASP A 137 -8.64 -8.29 -1.89
N LEU A 138 -9.66 -9.08 -2.25
CA LEU A 138 -10.34 -9.95 -1.30
C LEU A 138 -9.40 -11.02 -0.72
N LYS A 139 -8.48 -11.54 -1.55
CA LYS A 139 -7.44 -12.48 -1.09
C LYS A 139 -6.47 -11.82 -0.12
N ALA A 140 -6.01 -10.59 -0.43
CA ALA A 140 -5.14 -9.82 0.44
C ALA A 140 -5.81 -9.52 1.78
N ILE A 141 -7.06 -9.06 1.78
CA ILE A 141 -7.85 -8.81 3.00
C ILE A 141 -7.97 -10.08 3.86
N ARG A 142 -8.24 -11.23 3.25
CA ARG A 142 -8.29 -12.51 3.99
C ARG A 142 -6.95 -12.85 4.61
N GLY A 143 -5.85 -12.77 3.86
CA GLY A 143 -4.52 -13.04 4.38
C GLY A 143 -4.08 -12.07 5.48
N LEU A 144 -4.46 -10.79 5.39
CA LEU A 144 -4.21 -9.81 6.45
C LEU A 144 -4.97 -10.19 7.74
N ARG A 145 -6.24 -10.59 7.62
CA ARG A 145 -7.05 -11.05 8.76
C ARG A 145 -6.51 -12.32 9.39
N GLU A 146 -6.03 -13.26 8.58
CA GLU A 146 -5.37 -14.49 9.06
C GLU A 146 -4.12 -14.12 9.87
N ARG A 147 -3.27 -13.25 9.33
CA ARG A 147 -2.05 -12.79 10.03
C ARG A 147 -2.38 -12.04 11.32
N LEU A 148 -3.39 -11.16 11.32
CA LEU A 148 -3.88 -10.48 12.53
C LEU A 148 -4.43 -11.43 13.61
N GLY A 149 -4.73 -12.69 13.25
CA GLY A 149 -5.14 -13.72 14.20
C GLY A 149 -3.97 -14.51 14.80
N GLU A 150 -2.74 -14.25 14.38
CA GLU A 150 -1.55 -14.90 14.93
C GLU A 150 -1.32 -14.46 16.38
N PRO A 151 -0.96 -15.39 17.28
CA PRO A 151 -0.59 -15.03 18.65
C PRO A 151 0.73 -14.27 18.65
N ASP A 152 0.90 -13.39 19.65
CA ASP A 152 2.17 -12.69 19.93
C ASP A 152 2.70 -11.78 18.81
N LEU A 153 1.81 -11.21 17.98
CA LEU A 153 2.18 -10.13 17.05
C LEU A 153 2.73 -8.91 17.80
N GLU A 154 3.86 -8.39 17.34
CA GLU A 154 4.37 -7.10 17.82
C GLU A 154 3.37 -5.97 17.51
N ASP A 155 3.23 -5.02 18.44
CA ASP A 155 2.23 -3.95 18.34
C ASP A 155 2.37 -3.12 17.06
N ASP A 156 3.61 -2.81 16.65
CA ASP A 156 3.89 -2.04 15.43
C ASP A 156 3.46 -2.82 14.18
N VAL A 157 3.74 -4.13 14.13
CA VAL A 157 3.33 -5.01 13.04
C VAL A 157 1.81 -5.12 12.98
N ARG A 158 1.15 -5.31 14.13
CA ARG A 158 -0.31 -5.30 14.25
C ARG A 158 -0.89 -3.99 13.71
N GLY A 159 -0.32 -2.85 14.09
CA GLY A 159 -0.71 -1.52 13.61
C GLY A 159 -0.66 -1.43 12.08
N GLN A 160 0.46 -1.80 11.47
CA GLN A 160 0.62 -1.76 10.00
C GLN A 160 -0.33 -2.72 9.26
N LEU A 161 -0.57 -3.91 9.82
CA LEU A 161 -1.54 -4.84 9.25
C LEU A 161 -2.97 -4.28 9.29
N LEU A 162 -3.34 -3.60 10.38
CA LEU A 162 -4.64 -2.92 10.49
C LEU A 162 -4.75 -1.73 9.55
N MET A 163 -3.71 -0.91 9.41
CA MET A 163 -3.66 0.20 8.44
C MET A 163 -3.84 -0.32 7.01
N SER A 164 -3.14 -1.40 6.66
CA SER A 164 -3.26 -2.07 5.37
C SER A 164 -4.65 -2.66 5.14
N LEU A 165 -5.22 -3.31 6.15
CA LEU A 165 -6.59 -3.86 6.10
C LEU A 165 -7.60 -2.74 5.84
N MET A 166 -7.46 -1.62 6.55
CA MET A 166 -8.31 -0.44 6.41
C MET A 166 -8.20 0.19 5.02
N ALA A 167 -6.99 0.34 4.47
CA ALA A 167 -6.76 0.87 3.12
C ALA A 167 -7.44 0.01 2.04
N LEU A 168 -7.42 -1.32 2.20
CA LEU A 168 -8.02 -2.24 1.23
C LEU A 168 -9.54 -2.44 1.42
N THR A 169 -10.11 -2.01 2.54
CA THR A 169 -11.50 -2.35 2.89
C THR A 169 -12.50 -1.66 1.96
N PRO A 170 -13.43 -2.43 1.34
CA PRO A 170 -14.48 -1.86 0.50
C PRO A 170 -15.44 -0.97 1.27
N TYR A 171 -16.02 -0.02 0.53
CA TYR A 171 -17.10 0.83 1.04
C TYR A 171 -18.25 0.03 1.70
N SER A 172 -18.69 -1.07 1.08
CA SER A 172 -19.73 -1.97 1.63
C SER A 172 -19.38 -2.64 2.94
N CYS A 173 -18.10 -2.67 3.32
CA CYS A 173 -17.64 -3.30 4.56
C CYS A 173 -17.08 -2.29 5.57
N LEU A 174 -17.37 -0.99 5.41
CA LEU A 174 -16.92 0.03 6.36
C LEU A 174 -17.45 -0.16 7.78
N ASP A 175 -18.57 -0.85 7.94
CA ASP A 175 -19.12 -1.21 9.24
C ASP A 175 -18.15 -2.08 10.05
N THR A 176 -17.37 -2.92 9.37
CA THR A 176 -16.34 -3.76 10.00
C THR A 176 -15.22 -2.95 10.63
N LEU A 177 -15.02 -1.69 10.20
CA LEU A 177 -13.98 -0.81 10.74
C LEU A 177 -14.42 -0.01 11.97
N LEU A 178 -15.70 -0.07 12.36
CA LEU A 178 -16.23 0.70 13.49
C LEU A 178 -15.51 0.38 14.81
N ALA A 179 -15.06 -0.87 14.99
CA ALA A 179 -14.33 -1.28 16.18
C ALA A 179 -12.97 -0.56 16.32
N TYR A 180 -12.32 -0.24 15.20
CA TYR A 180 -10.98 0.38 15.21
C TYR A 180 -10.98 1.85 15.62
N LEU A 181 -12.14 2.52 15.64
CA LEU A 181 -12.27 3.86 16.20
C LEU A 181 -12.06 3.89 17.72
N GLU A 182 -12.16 2.74 18.37
CA GLU A 182 -11.99 2.55 19.80
C GLU A 182 -10.73 1.68 20.10
N ASP A 183 -9.86 1.44 19.12
CA ASP A 183 -8.61 0.68 19.28
C ASP A 183 -7.68 1.34 20.32
N GLU A 184 -6.84 0.57 21.00
CA GLU A 184 -5.91 1.08 21.99
C GLU A 184 -4.83 1.97 21.35
N ASP A 185 -4.40 1.61 20.14
CA ASP A 185 -3.40 2.33 19.36
C ASP A 185 -4.00 3.63 18.76
N PRO A 186 -3.46 4.82 19.10
CA PRO A 186 -3.94 6.08 18.56
C PRO A 186 -3.83 6.18 17.04
N TYR A 187 -2.81 5.60 16.41
CA TYR A 187 -2.60 5.67 14.97
C TYR A 187 -3.63 4.83 14.22
N VAL A 188 -4.00 3.67 14.78
CA VAL A 188 -5.11 2.84 14.26
C VAL A 188 -6.43 3.61 14.32
N ARG A 189 -6.72 4.30 15.45
CA ARG A 189 -7.94 5.12 15.60
C ARG A 189 -7.98 6.26 14.59
N GLU A 190 -6.86 6.97 14.43
CA GLU A 190 -6.73 8.07 13.47
C GLU A 190 -6.95 7.58 12.05
N ARG A 191 -6.28 6.49 11.66
CA ARG A 191 -6.44 5.88 10.34
C ARG A 191 -7.88 5.49 10.06
N ALA A 192 -8.57 4.85 11.02
CA ALA A 192 -9.98 4.51 10.87
C ALA A 192 -10.82 5.77 10.60
N GLY A 193 -10.56 6.86 11.34
CA GLY A 193 -11.19 8.16 11.11
C GLY A 193 -10.95 8.72 9.70
N VAL A 194 -9.71 8.62 9.20
CA VAL A 194 -9.34 9.03 7.84
C VAL A 194 -10.13 8.24 6.78
N ILE A 195 -10.25 6.91 6.93
CA ILE A 195 -11.03 6.08 5.99
C ILE A 195 -12.51 6.47 5.98
N PHE A 196 -13.13 6.67 7.15
CA PHE A 196 -14.52 7.13 7.20
C PHE A 196 -14.71 8.51 6.56
N LYS A 197 -13.75 9.43 6.77
CA LYS A 197 -13.76 10.76 6.14
C LYS A 197 -13.60 10.67 4.63
N HIS A 198 -12.70 9.83 4.12
CA HIS A 198 -12.49 9.58 2.69
C HIS A 198 -13.80 9.17 2.01
N HIS A 199 -14.54 8.24 2.61
CA HIS A 199 -15.83 7.79 2.08
C HIS A 199 -17.02 8.70 2.42
N GLN A 200 -16.78 9.80 3.14
CA GLN A 200 -17.81 10.75 3.57
C GLN A 200 -18.93 10.09 4.40
N VAL A 201 -18.58 9.09 5.21
CA VAL A 201 -19.52 8.35 6.06
C VAL A 201 -19.35 8.77 7.51
N SER A 202 -20.47 9.09 8.18
CA SER A 202 -20.46 9.32 9.63
C SER A 202 -20.45 7.98 10.38
N PRO A 203 -19.42 7.68 11.20
CA PRO A 203 -19.38 6.43 11.95
C PRO A 203 -20.58 6.24 12.88
N GLY A 204 -21.02 7.31 13.54
CA GLY A 204 -22.19 7.27 14.41
C GLY A 204 -23.50 6.99 13.68
N ALA A 205 -23.64 7.47 12.44
CA ALA A 205 -24.80 7.14 11.60
C ALA A 205 -24.78 5.67 11.17
N LEU A 206 -23.61 5.17 10.76
CA LEU A 206 -23.41 3.78 10.36
C LEU A 206 -23.69 2.81 11.53
N LYS A 207 -23.11 3.06 12.72
CA LYS A 207 -23.35 2.28 13.95
C LYS A 207 -24.84 2.17 14.29
N ARG A 208 -25.62 3.23 14.08
CA ARG A 208 -27.08 3.22 14.29
C ARG A 208 -27.84 2.43 13.22
N ALA A 209 -27.36 2.41 11.97
CA ALA A 209 -27.97 1.64 10.89
C ALA A 209 -27.81 0.13 11.14
N CYS A 210 -26.60 -0.33 11.44
CA CYS A 210 -26.31 -1.75 11.75
C CYS A 210 -27.16 -2.26 12.93
N ASN A 211 -27.28 -1.45 14.00
CA ASN A 211 -28.09 -1.81 15.18
C ASN A 211 -29.60 -1.94 14.89
N LYS A 212 -30.11 -1.31 13.82
CA LYS A 212 -31.52 -1.44 13.41
C LYS A 212 -31.76 -2.70 12.59
N GLU A 213 -30.78 -3.14 11.81
CA GLU A 213 -30.86 -4.35 10.99
C GLU A 213 -30.81 -5.61 11.86
N GLN A 214 -30.00 -5.62 12.92
CA GLN A 214 -29.92 -6.73 13.88
C GLN A 214 -31.18 -6.94 14.74
N LYS A 215 -32.12 -5.98 14.73
CA LYS A 215 -33.38 -6.02 15.50
C LYS A 215 -34.59 -6.42 14.66
N ARG A 216 -34.41 -6.70 13.37
CA ARG A 216 -35.44 -7.17 12.44
C ARG A 216 -35.32 -8.67 12.23
#